data_AF-A0A2T6FE68-F1
#
_entry.id   AF-A0A2T6FE68-F1
#
_cell.length_a   1.000
_cell.length_b   1.000
_cell.length_c   1.000
_cell.angle_alpha   90.00
_cell.angle_beta   90.00
_cell.angle_gamma   90.00
#
_symmetry.space_group_name_H-M   'P 1'
#
loop_
_entity.id
_entity.type
_entity.pdbx_description
1 polymer ?
#
loop_
_entity_poly.entity_id
_entity_poly.type
_entity_poly.pdbx_seq_one_letter_code
_entity_poly.pdbx_strand_id
1 'polypeptide(L)'
;MKPFVFALVICTSSLVSTMAVACEKPAAQPDIPDAATVVTAQMVKANNDVKAYVKAMQDYVGCAGLSRADEKKELDSLQKFAEDFNVVVRAYKARSAG
;
A
#
# COMPACT_ATOMS: atom_id res chain seq x y z
N MET A 1 -45.09 22.53 42.45
CA MET A 1 -45.76 23.20 41.31
C MET A 1 -44.70 23.57 40.29
N LYS A 2 -44.75 22.99 39.08
CA LYS A 2 -43.93 23.39 37.92
C LYS A 2 -44.56 24.63 37.27
N PRO A 3 -43.77 25.46 36.57
CA PRO A 3 -43.79 25.37 35.10
C PRO A 3 -42.37 25.43 34.50
N PHE A 4 -42.00 24.57 33.53
CA PHE A 4 -42.12 24.80 32.07
C PHE A 4 -41.54 26.18 31.69
N VAL A 5 -40.48 26.33 30.88
CA VAL A 5 -40.32 25.94 29.46
C VAL A 5 -38.82 26.10 29.05
N PHE A 6 -38.44 25.50 27.91
CA PHE A 6 -37.27 25.75 27.04
C PHE A 6 -36.04 24.89 27.32
N ALA A 7 -35.35 24.27 26.36
CA ALA A 7 -35.59 24.08 24.93
C ALA A 7 -34.58 23.00 24.47
N LEU A 8 -35.07 22.07 23.65
CA LEU A 8 -34.37 21.45 22.52
C LEU A 8 -32.82 21.44 22.56
N VAL A 9 -32.21 20.49 23.28
CA VAL A 9 -30.79 20.16 23.10
C VAL A 9 -30.67 19.32 21.83
N ILE A 10 -30.13 19.97 20.81
CA ILE A 10 -29.93 19.50 19.45
C ILE A 10 -29.04 18.25 19.45
N CYS A 11 -29.57 17.15 18.91
CA CYS A 11 -28.82 15.99 18.45
C CYS A 11 -27.94 16.38 17.24
N THR A 12 -26.71 16.85 17.49
CA THR A 12 -25.65 16.92 16.46
C THR A 12 -24.88 15.60 16.43
N SER A 13 -25.52 14.55 15.91
CA SER A 13 -24.86 13.33 15.46
C SER A 13 -24.30 13.57 14.07
N SER A 14 -23.08 14.11 13.95
CA SER A 14 -22.47 14.39 12.64
C SER A 14 -20.94 14.28 12.65
N LEU A 15 -20.40 13.21 13.22
CA LEU A 15 -18.98 12.87 13.08
C LEU A 15 -18.81 11.36 12.95
N VAL A 16 -19.41 10.77 11.92
CA VAL A 16 -18.78 9.61 11.28
C VAL A 16 -18.21 10.16 9.98
N SER A 17 -16.96 10.60 10.06
CA SER A 17 -16.10 10.73 8.91
C SER A 17 -16.12 9.39 8.20
N THR A 18 -16.90 9.29 7.13
CA THR A 18 -16.63 8.33 6.08
C THR A 18 -15.17 8.55 5.71
N MET A 19 -14.30 7.62 6.12
CA MET A 19 -13.04 7.39 5.46
C MET A 19 -13.43 7.00 4.03
N ALA A 20 -13.69 8.01 3.20
CA ALA A 20 -13.70 7.86 1.77
C ALA A 20 -12.26 7.54 1.41
N VAL A 21 -11.91 6.26 1.48
CA VAL A 21 -10.78 5.71 0.76
C VAL A 21 -11.19 5.88 -0.70
N ALA A 22 -10.91 7.07 -1.27
CA ALA A 22 -10.77 7.15 -2.70
C ALA A 22 -9.77 6.05 -3.05
N CYS A 23 -10.16 5.13 -3.93
CA CYS A 23 -9.28 4.06 -4.38
C CYS A 23 -8.14 4.70 -5.18
N GLU A 24 -7.22 5.35 -4.49
CA GLU A 24 -6.08 6.02 -5.09
C GLU A 24 -5.04 4.98 -5.40
N LYS A 25 -4.61 4.98 -6.66
CA LYS A 25 -3.49 4.15 -7.08
C LYS A 25 -2.29 4.49 -6.20
N PRO A 26 -1.64 3.51 -5.55
CA PRO A 26 -0.49 3.76 -4.69
C PRO A 26 0.57 4.56 -5.47
N ALA A 27 1.01 5.67 -4.87
CA ALA A 27 1.99 6.53 -5.50
C ALA A 27 3.36 5.84 -5.53
N ALA A 28 3.92 5.77 -6.75
CA ALA A 28 5.27 5.36 -7.13
C ALA A 28 5.69 3.93 -6.72
N GLN A 29 6.02 3.15 -7.75
CA GLN A 29 6.77 1.90 -7.62
C GLN A 29 8.06 2.19 -6.85
N PRO A 30 8.34 1.49 -5.72
CA PRO A 30 9.54 1.74 -4.96
C PRO A 30 10.78 1.38 -5.79
N ASP A 31 11.83 2.19 -5.70
CA ASP A 31 13.08 1.94 -6.42
C ASP A 31 13.70 0.60 -5.97
N ILE A 32 14.07 -0.24 -6.93
CA ILE A 32 14.85 -1.45 -6.66
C ILE A 32 16.30 -1.01 -6.46
N PRO A 33 16.89 -1.18 -5.26
CA PRO A 33 18.28 -0.81 -5.04
C PRO A 33 19.23 -1.79 -5.76
N ASP A 34 20.38 -1.29 -6.22
CA ASP A 34 21.40 -2.10 -6.88
C ASP A 34 22.04 -3.10 -5.90
N ALA A 35 21.90 -4.39 -6.21
CA ALA A 35 22.46 -5.51 -5.44
C ALA A 35 23.97 -5.39 -5.16
N ALA A 36 24.72 -4.73 -6.04
CA ALA A 36 26.17 -4.58 -5.95
C ALA A 36 26.61 -3.58 -4.87
N THR A 37 25.80 -2.56 -4.61
CA THR A 37 26.17 -1.41 -3.76
C THR A 37 25.31 -1.29 -2.50
N VAL A 38 24.14 -1.90 -2.49
CA VAL A 38 23.19 -1.84 -1.38
C VAL A 38 23.73 -2.54 -0.13
N VAL A 39 23.53 -1.91 1.03
CA VAL A 39 23.85 -2.47 2.35
C VAL A 39 22.65 -3.19 2.96
N THR A 40 22.87 -4.11 3.92
CA THR A 40 21.82 -4.95 4.53
C THR A 40 20.60 -4.15 5.00
N ALA A 41 20.83 -3.01 5.66
CA ALA A 41 19.77 -2.14 6.17
C ALA A 41 18.89 -1.57 5.04
N GLN A 42 19.49 -1.23 3.90
CA GLN A 42 18.78 -0.74 2.72
C GLN A 42 18.02 -1.87 2.02
N MET A 43 18.55 -3.09 1.98
CA MET A 43 17.82 -4.26 1.47
C MET A 43 16.61 -4.63 2.32
N VAL A 44 16.72 -4.56 3.65
CA VAL A 44 15.59 -4.80 4.57
C VAL A 44 14.52 -3.73 4.39
N LYS A 45 14.92 -2.46 4.29
CA LYS A 45 14.00 -1.36 3.99
C LYS A 45 13.29 -1.58 2.65
N ALA A 46 14.04 -1.89 1.58
CA ALA A 46 13.47 -2.16 0.27
C ALA A 46 12.52 -3.36 0.30
N ASN A 47 12.81 -4.43 1.05
CA ASN A 47 11.89 -5.57 1.20
C ASN A 47 10.56 -5.16 1.84
N ASN A 48 10.61 -4.33 2.88
CA ASN A 48 9.41 -3.82 3.55
C ASN A 48 8.62 -2.86 2.65
N ASP A 49 9.33 -1.99 1.90
CA ASP A 49 8.72 -1.06 0.95
C ASP A 49 8.02 -1.81 -0.19
N VAL A 50 8.66 -2.87 -0.74
CA VAL A 50 8.05 -3.76 -1.75
C VAL A 50 6.81 -4.46 -1.20
N LYS A 51 6.86 -4.99 0.03
CA LYS A 51 5.68 -5.62 0.67
C LYS A 51 4.54 -4.64 0.88
N ALA A 52 4.84 -3.43 1.35
CA ALA A 52 3.85 -2.38 1.54
C ALA A 52 3.21 -1.97 0.20
N TYR A 53 4.02 -1.83 -0.86
CA TYR A 53 3.54 -1.52 -2.21
C TYR A 53 2.66 -2.64 -2.78
N VAL A 54 3.06 -3.91 -2.63
CA VAL A 54 2.25 -5.05 -3.08
C VAL A 54 0.90 -5.07 -2.38
N LYS A 55 0.88 -4.86 -1.06
CA LYS A 55 -0.36 -4.78 -0.30
C LYS A 55 -1.24 -3.62 -0.76
N ALA A 56 -0.67 -2.43 -0.92
CA ALA A 56 -1.40 -1.25 -1.37
C ALA A 56 -1.97 -1.45 -2.79
N MET A 57 -1.26 -2.12 -3.68
CA MET A 57 -1.74 -2.45 -5.03
C MET A 57 -2.86 -3.48 -5.02
N GLN A 58 -2.81 -4.49 -4.15
CA GLN A 58 -3.92 -5.43 -3.96
C GLN A 58 -5.17 -4.73 -3.41
N ASP A 59 -4.98 -3.86 -2.42
CA ASP A 59 -6.06 -3.07 -1.83
C ASP A 59 -6.66 -2.10 -2.87
N TYR A 60 -5.84 -1.50 -3.75
CA TYR A 60 -6.28 -0.69 -4.90
C TYR A 60 -7.06 -1.50 -5.92
N VAL A 61 -6.54 -2.66 -6.35
CA VAL A 61 -7.20 -3.52 -7.35
C VAL A 61 -8.58 -3.96 -6.85
N GLY A 62 -8.69 -4.33 -5.56
CA GLY A 62 -9.97 -4.71 -4.94
C GLY A 62 -10.96 -3.57 -4.78
N CYS A 63 -10.48 -2.33 -4.71
CA CYS A 63 -11.29 -1.12 -4.49
C CYS A 63 -11.70 -0.44 -5.80
N ALA A 64 -10.79 -0.35 -6.78
CA ALA A 64 -10.93 0.49 -7.98
C ALA A 64 -11.94 -0.01 -9.02
N GLY A 65 -12.49 -1.22 -8.85
CA GLY A 65 -13.50 -1.78 -9.78
C GLY A 65 -12.95 -1.96 -11.21
N LEU A 66 -11.66 -2.29 -11.34
CA LEU A 66 -11.00 -2.49 -12.62
C LEU A 66 -11.62 -3.63 -13.42
N SER A 67 -11.50 -3.57 -14.74
CA SER A 67 -11.81 -4.73 -15.59
C SER A 67 -10.85 -5.88 -15.27
N ARG A 68 -11.29 -7.14 -15.43
CA ARG A 68 -10.42 -8.31 -15.21
C ARG A 68 -9.12 -8.27 -16.03
N ALA A 69 -9.15 -7.63 -17.21
CA ALA A 69 -7.98 -7.48 -18.05
C ALA A 69 -6.98 -6.47 -17.45
N ASP A 70 -7.46 -5.37 -16.89
CA ASP A 70 -6.61 -4.33 -16.29
C ASP A 70 -6.09 -4.77 -14.92
N GLU A 71 -6.92 -5.42 -14.11
CA GLU A 71 -6.50 -6.10 -12.88
C GLU A 71 -5.34 -7.07 -13.16
N LYS A 72 -5.49 -7.94 -14.16
CA LYS A 72 -4.45 -8.90 -14.53
C LYS A 72 -3.16 -8.21 -14.99
N LYS A 73 -3.25 -7.13 -15.76
CA LYS A 73 -2.05 -6.36 -16.20
C LYS A 73 -1.31 -5.75 -15.02
N GLU A 74 -2.03 -5.13 -14.08
CA GLU A 74 -1.43 -4.54 -12.89
C GLU A 74 -0.78 -5.62 -12.01
N LEU A 75 -1.44 -6.76 -11.82
CA LEU A 75 -0.89 -7.91 -11.08
C LEU A 75 0.33 -8.53 -11.78
N ASP A 76 0.31 -8.70 -13.11
CA ASP A 76 1.45 -9.20 -13.88
C ASP A 76 2.65 -8.26 -13.80
N SER A 77 2.41 -6.94 -13.81
CA SER A 77 3.47 -5.94 -13.65
C SER A 77 4.05 -5.98 -12.24
N LEU A 78 3.20 -6.15 -11.23
CA LEU A 78 3.60 -6.29 -9.84
C LEU A 78 4.42 -7.56 -9.60
N GLN A 79 4.03 -8.66 -10.25
CA GLN A 79 4.73 -9.92 -10.19
C GLN A 79 6.13 -9.81 -10.80
N LYS A 80 6.26 -9.23 -12.01
CA LYS A 80 7.57 -9.00 -12.64
C LYS A 80 8.50 -8.18 -11.74
N PHE A 81 7.98 -7.11 -11.15
CA PHE A 81 8.74 -6.30 -10.20
C PHE A 81 9.22 -7.09 -8.97
N ALA A 82 8.37 -7.97 -8.42
CA ALA A 82 8.75 -8.83 -7.31
C ALA A 82 9.79 -9.90 -7.72
N GLU A 83 9.73 -10.39 -8.95
CA GLU A 83 10.73 -11.31 -9.52
C GLU A 83 12.09 -10.61 -9.68
N ASP A 84 12.11 -9.39 -10.22
CA ASP A 84 13.33 -8.58 -10.35
C ASP A 84 13.95 -8.27 -8.98
N PHE A 85 13.12 -7.91 -7.99
CA PHE A 85 13.59 -7.72 -6.62
C PHE A 85 14.16 -9.01 -6.01
N ASN A 86 13.58 -10.17 -6.31
CA ASN A 86 14.12 -11.46 -5.87
C ASN A 86 15.49 -11.78 -6.50
N VAL A 87 15.74 -11.40 -7.75
CA VAL A 87 17.05 -11.52 -8.38
C VAL A 87 18.09 -10.70 -7.61
N VAL A 88 17.76 -9.45 -7.26
CA VAL A 88 18.60 -8.57 -6.44
C VAL A 88 18.87 -9.16 -5.06
N VAL A 89 17.84 -9.68 -4.38
CA VAL A 89 18.00 -10.35 -3.07
C VAL A 89 18.94 -11.56 -3.16
N ARG A 90 18.81 -12.38 -4.21
CA ARG A 90 19.68 -13.55 -4.43
C ARG A 90 21.13 -13.13 -4.69
N ALA A 91 21.34 -12.13 -5.54
CA ALA A 91 22.67 -11.59 -5.83
C ALA A 91 23.32 -10.98 -4.58
N TYR A 92 22.56 -10.21 -3.81
CA TYR A 92 22.99 -9.67 -2.52
C TYR A 92 23.39 -10.79 -1.56
N LYS A 93 22.55 -11.83 -1.42
CA LYS A 93 22.81 -12.98 -0.54
C LYS A 93 24.09 -13.73 -0.96
N ALA A 94 24.27 -13.97 -2.26
CA ALA A 94 25.45 -14.63 -2.80
C ALA A 94 26.74 -13.83 -2.51
N ARG A 95 26.71 -12.49 -2.63
CA ARG A 95 27.82 -11.61 -2.26
C ARG A 95 28.10 -11.63 -0.76
N SER A 96 27.05 -11.54 0.06
CA SER A 96 27.19 -11.44 1.53
C SER A 96 27.65 -12.73 2.22
N ALA A 97 27.60 -13.87 1.51
CA ALA A 97 27.98 -15.19 2.01
C ALA A 97 29.43 -15.59 1.66
N GLY A 98 30.13 -14.79 0.85
CA GLY A 98 31.57 -14.92 0.58
C GLY A 98 32.38 -13.98 1.46
#